data_AF-A0AA43FI97-F1
#
_entry.id   AF-A0AA43FI97-F1
#
_cell.length_a   1.000
_cell.length_b   1.000
_cell.length_c   1.000
_cell.angle_alpha   90.00
_cell.angle_beta   90.00
_cell.angle_gamma   90.00
#
_symmetry.space_group_name_H-M   'P 1'
#
loop_
_entity.id
_entity.type
_entity.pdbx_description
1 polymer ?
#
loop_
_entity_poly.entity_id
_entity_poly.type
_entity_poly.pdbx_seq_one_letter_code
_entity_poly.pdbx_strand_id
1 'polypeptide(L)' 'MEHMERKLLEVLEEAIRLEREAADRYRHGKELASLQEIKDMFEQLALDEEGHERILKLRYSEIKKRLGLKIMKDEG' A
#
# COMPACT_ATOMS: atom_id res chain seq x y z
N MET A 1 6.67 -24.15 4.14
CA MET A 1 6.80 -22.73 4.54
C MET A 1 6.57 -21.77 3.38
N GLU A 2 7.02 -22.05 2.15
CA GLU A 2 6.89 -21.15 0.97
C GLU A 2 5.47 -20.70 0.58
N HIS A 3 4.41 -21.38 1.03
CA HIS A 3 3.04 -21.07 0.60
C HIS A 3 2.41 -19.93 1.41
N MET A 4 2.79 -19.77 2.68
CA MET A 4 2.30 -18.68 3.55
C MET A 4 2.92 -17.34 3.18
N GLU A 5 4.20 -17.36 2.82
CA GLU A 5 4.97 -16.16 2.47
C GLU A 5 4.50 -15.54 1.14
N ARG A 6 4.18 -16.38 0.15
CA ARG A 6 3.53 -15.94 -1.09
C ARG A 6 2.16 -15.33 -0.84
N LYS A 7 1.32 -15.96 -0.02
CA LYS A 7 0.01 -15.41 0.37
C LYS A 7 0.13 -14.07 1.09
N LEU A 8 1.17 -13.88 1.91
CA LEU A 8 1.41 -12.59 2.57
C LEU A 8 1.75 -11.49 1.55
N LEU A 9 2.54 -11.81 0.52
CA LEU A 9 2.83 -10.86 -0.56
C LEU A 9 1.57 -10.52 -1.37
N GLU A 10 0.72 -11.49 -1.66
CA GLU A 10 -0.57 -11.27 -2.34
C GLU A 10 -1.49 -10.35 -1.53
N VAL A 11 -1.58 -10.56 -0.21
CA VAL A 11 -2.35 -9.69 0.69
C VAL A 11 -1.81 -8.26 0.68
N LEU A 12 -0.49 -8.08 0.67
CA LEU A 12 0.13 -6.76 0.62
C LEU A 12 -0.05 -6.07 -0.74
N GLU A 13 0.02 -6.82 -1.85
CA GLU A 13 -0.27 -6.29 -3.19
C GLU A 13 -1.71 -5.79 -3.28
N GLU A 14 -2.65 -6.57 -2.77
CA GLU A 14 -4.06 -6.18 -2.74
C GLU A 14 -4.28 -4.95 -1.85
N ALA A 15 -3.67 -4.91 -0.65
CA ALA A 15 -3.77 -3.74 0.22
C ALA A 15 -3.23 -2.48 -0.48
N ILE A 16 -2.07 -2.54 -1.13
CA ILE A 16 -1.49 -1.41 -1.90
C ILE A 16 -2.47 -0.92 -2.99
N ARG A 17 -3.15 -1.84 -3.68
CA ARG A 17 -4.16 -1.48 -4.69
C ARG A 17 -5.34 -0.77 -4.05
N LEU A 18 -5.85 -1.28 -2.93
CA LEU A 18 -6.97 -0.70 -2.21
C LEU A 18 -6.67 0.71 -1.70
N GLU A 19 -5.48 0.96 -1.14
CA GLU A 19 -5.06 2.30 -0.72
C GLU A 19 -5.05 3.29 -1.89
N ARG A 20 -4.55 2.86 -3.06
CA ARG A 20 -4.53 3.72 -4.25
C ARG A 20 -5.94 4.06 -4.72
N GLU A 21 -6.83 3.07 -4.77
CA GLU A 21 -8.23 3.30 -5.14
C GLU A 21 -8.97 4.18 -4.13
N ALA A 22 -8.68 4.04 -2.83
CA ALA A 22 -9.24 4.91 -1.80
C ALA A 22 -8.78 6.36 -1.98
N ALA A 23 -7.47 6.58 -2.19
CA ALA A 23 -6.92 7.90 -2.49
C ALA A 23 -7.58 8.53 -3.72
N ASP A 24 -7.75 7.78 -4.82
CA ASP A 24 -8.41 8.27 -6.03
C ASP A 24 -9.89 8.62 -5.79
N ARG A 25 -10.62 7.80 -5.00
CA ARG A 25 -12.00 8.09 -4.60
C ARG A 25 -12.09 9.36 -3.77
N TYR A 26 -11.17 9.59 -2.85
CA TYR A 26 -11.16 10.81 -2.02
C TYR A 26 -10.78 12.05 -2.83
N ARG A 27 -9.83 11.96 -3.76
CA ARG A 27 -9.54 13.05 -4.71
C ARG A 27 -10.77 13.41 -5.54
N HIS A 28 -11.50 12.41 -6.03
CA HIS A 28 -12.76 12.66 -6.74
C HIS A 28 -13.83 13.29 -5.82
N GLY A 29 -13.93 12.83 -4.56
CA GLY A 29 -14.81 13.44 -3.56
C GLY A 29 -14.52 14.93 -3.31
N LYS A 30 -13.23 15.30 -3.26
CA LYS A 30 -12.78 16.70 -3.16
C LYS A 30 -13.21 17.53 -4.38
N GLU A 31 -13.13 16.98 -5.59
CA GLU A 31 -13.56 17.67 -6.82
C GLU A 31 -15.07 17.95 -6.84
N LEU A 32 -15.87 17.04 -6.27
CA LEU A 32 -17.33 17.16 -6.19
C LEU A 32 -17.81 18.08 -5.06
N ALA A 33 -16.99 18.29 -4.03
CA ALA A 33 -17.38 19.07 -2.87
C ALA A 33 -17.42 20.58 -3.18
N SER A 34 -18.47 21.26 -2.72
CA SER A 34 -18.59 22.73 -2.85
C SER A 34 -18.05 23.48 -1.64
N LEU A 35 -18.16 22.90 -0.44
CA LEU A 35 -17.72 23.52 0.81
C LEU A 35 -16.24 23.25 1.06
N GLN A 36 -15.48 24.29 1.45
CA GLN A 36 -14.04 24.19 1.64
C GLN A 36 -13.67 23.18 2.74
N GLU A 37 -14.40 23.17 3.85
CA GLU A 37 -14.20 22.21 4.95
C GLU A 37 -14.33 20.74 4.50
N ILE A 38 -15.21 20.45 3.55
CA ILE A 38 -15.39 19.10 2.99
C ILE A 38 -14.23 18.77 2.02
N LYS A 39 -13.76 19.76 1.25
CA LYS A 39 -12.58 19.59 0.38
C LYS A 39 -11.33 19.27 1.19
N ASP A 40 -11.13 19.96 2.30
CA ASP A 40 -9.98 19.78 3.18
C ASP A 40 -10.03 18.39 3.84
N MET A 41 -11.22 17.93 4.25
CA MET A 41 -11.42 16.57 4.76
C MET A 41 -11.03 15.51 3.71
N PHE A 42 -11.54 15.61 2.48
CA PHE A 42 -11.21 14.66 1.42
C PHE A 42 -9.74 14.69 1.02
N GLU A 43 -9.12 15.87 1.00
CA GLU A 43 -7.68 16.00 0.75
C GLU A 43 -6.87 15.28 1.82
N GLN A 44 -7.20 15.48 3.10
CA GLN A 44 -6.50 14.83 4.20
C GLN A 44 -6.62 13.31 4.11
N LEU A 45 -7.82 12.79 3.83
CA LEU A 45 -8.03 11.36 3.64
C LEU A 45 -7.21 10.81 2.47
N ALA A 46 -7.16 11.51 1.33
CA ALA A 46 -6.33 11.08 0.21
C ALA A 46 -4.83 11.03 0.58
N LEU A 47 -4.33 12.01 1.34
CA LEU A 47 -2.95 12.04 1.81
C LEU A 47 -2.63 10.93 2.81
N ASP A 48 -3.60 10.57 3.66
CA ASP A 48 -3.47 9.47 4.62
C ASP A 48 -3.32 8.13 3.89
N GLU A 49 -4.15 7.85 2.88
CA GLU A 49 -4.05 6.61 2.09
C GLU A 49 -2.75 6.53 1.27
N GLU A 50 -2.23 7.66 0.76
CA GLU A 50 -0.88 7.68 0.17
C GLU A 50 0.20 7.35 1.21
N GLY A 51 0.00 7.76 2.46
CA GLY A 51 0.86 7.40 3.59
C GLY A 51 0.84 5.89 3.86
N HIS A 52 -0.36 5.31 3.90
CA HIS A 52 -0.55 3.86 4.04
C HIS A 52 0.10 3.10 2.87
N GLU A 53 -0.11 3.54 1.63
CA GLU A 53 0.48 2.94 0.43
C GLU A 53 2.02 2.89 0.52
N ARG A 54 2.66 3.98 0.98
CA ARG A 54 4.12 4.04 1.17
C ARG A 54 4.60 3.02 2.20
N ILE A 55 3.90 2.89 3.33
CA ILE A 55 4.24 1.93 4.39
C ILE A 55 4.11 0.49 3.87
N LEU A 56 3.01 0.18 3.18
CA LEU A 56 2.75 -1.15 2.63
C LEU A 56 3.80 -1.53 1.56
N LYS A 57 4.14 -0.62 0.65
CA LYS A 57 5.20 -0.83 -0.35
C LYS A 57 6.56 -1.11 0.27
N LEU A 58 6.92 -0.39 1.34
CA LEU A 58 8.16 -0.63 2.08
C LEU A 58 8.18 -2.05 2.66
N ARG A 59 7.11 -2.46 3.35
CA ARG A 59 6.97 -3.79 3.95
C ARG A 59 6.98 -4.90 2.90
N TYR A 60 6.26 -4.71 1.79
CA TYR A 60 6.27 -5.63 0.66
C TYR A 60 7.70 -5.85 0.14
N SER A 61 8.46 -4.77 -0.06
CA SER A 61 9.86 -4.85 -0.51
C SER A 61 10.76 -5.59 0.48
N GLU A 62 10.63 -5.31 1.78
CA GLU A 62 11.40 -5.96 2.85
C GLU A 62 11.11 -7.48 2.90
N ILE A 63 9.84 -7.86 2.82
CA ILE A 63 9.41 -9.27 2.82
C ILE A 63 9.90 -9.95 1.55
N LYS A 64 9.65 -9.36 0.37
CA LYS A 64 10.12 -9.91 -0.92
C LYS A 64 11.64 -10.13 -0.94
N LYS A 65 12.43 -9.19 -0.39
CA LYS A 65 13.88 -9.35 -0.23
C LYS A 65 14.23 -10.51 0.70
N ARG A 66 13.58 -10.64 1.86
CA ARG A 66 13.83 -11.75 2.79
C ARG A 66 13.53 -13.12 2.17
N LEU A 67 12.49 -13.21 1.34
CA LEU A 67 12.14 -14.42 0.61
C LEU A 67 13.15 -14.74 -0.51
N GLY A 68 13.73 -13.71 -1.14
CA GLY A 68 14.79 -13.83 -2.14
C GLY A 68 16.24 -13.91 -1.59
N LEU A 69 16.45 -13.87 -0.27
CA LEU A 69 17.78 -13.90 0.37
C LEU A 69 18.09 -15.21 1.13
N LYS A 70 17.21 -16.22 1.04
CA LYS A 70 17.51 -17.59 1.49
C LYS A 70 18.14 -18.46 0.40
N ILE A 71 18.40 -17.91 -0.79
CA ILE A 71 19.18 -18.57 -1.84
C ILE A 71 20.54 -17.84 -1.84
N MET A 72 21.65 -18.57 -1.70
CA MET A 72 23.05 -18.10 -1.60
C MET A 72 23.66 -17.89 -0.21
N LYS A 73 23.28 -18.69 0.80
CA LYS A 73 24.23 -19.07 1.85
C LYS A 73 24.16 -20.57 2.03
N ASP A 74 25.08 -21.23 1.34
CA ASP A 74 25.61 -22.59 1.53
C ASP A 74 25.72 -23.25 0.16
N GLU A 75 26.82 -22.96 -0.53
CA GLU A 75 27.74 -23.97 -1.08
C GLU A 75 29.12 -23.28 -1.15
N GLY A 76 29.92 -23.53 -0.12
CA GLY A 76 31.37 -23.34 -0.13
C GLY A 76 32.07 -24.67 -0.37
#